data_AF-A0AAD4RU04-F1
#
_entry.id   AF-A0AAD4RU04-F1
#
_cell.length_a   1.000
_cell.length_b   1.000
_cell.length_c   1.000
_cell.angle_alpha   90.00
_cell.angle_beta   90.00
_cell.angle_gamma   90.00
#
_symmetry.space_group_name_H-M   'P 1'
#
loop_
_entity.id
_entity.type
_entity.pdbx_description
1 polymer ?
#
loop_
_entity_poly.entity_id
_entity_poly.type
_entity_poly.pdbx_seq_one_letter_code
_entity_poly.pdbx_strand_id
1 'polypeptide(L)'
;MEIIYRIQFLQTFEDGDMALFDMGAEYNFYGSDITCSFPVNGKFISDQQLISNSVLNAHDDVISTMKPGVNWVDMHKCLAVVGA
;
A
#
# COMPACT_ATOMS: atom_id res chain seq x y z
N MET A 1 -16.73 8.14 -14.99
CA MET A 1 -15.91 7.84 -13.81
C MET A 1 -16.85 7.10 -12.87
N GLU A 2 -16.84 5.78 -12.94
CA GLU A 2 -17.53 4.96 -11.95
C GLU A 2 -16.54 4.72 -10.82
N ILE A 3 -16.96 5.08 -9.60
CA ILE A 3 -16.21 4.81 -8.38
C ILE A 3 -16.81 3.53 -7.81
N ILE A 4 -16.12 2.40 -7.97
CA ILE A 4 -16.61 1.08 -7.53
C ILE A 4 -16.09 0.78 -6.11
N TYR A 5 -16.49 1.55 -5.09
CA TYR A 5 -16.17 1.15 -3.70
C TYR A 5 -17.30 1.45 -2.73
N ARG A 6 -17.75 0.40 -2.03
CA ARG A 6 -18.61 0.48 -0.85
C ARG A 6 -17.70 0.53 0.38
N ILE A 7 -17.32 1.73 0.80
CA ILE A 7 -16.58 1.93 2.05
C ILE A 7 -17.60 1.97 3.20
N GLN A 8 -17.69 0.88 3.95
CA GLN A 8 -18.45 0.82 5.20
C GLN A 8 -17.43 0.70 6.34
N PHE A 9 -17.00 1.82 6.92
CA PHE A 9 -16.26 1.78 8.19
C PHE A 9 -17.24 1.32 9.27
N LEU A 10 -17.09 0.07 9.71
CA LEU A 10 -17.94 -0.53 10.76
C LEU A 10 -17.51 -0.09 12.17
N GLN A 11 -16.38 0.60 12.29
CA GLN A 11 -15.83 1.13 13.54
C GLN A 11 -15.47 2.61 13.37
N THR A 12 -15.59 3.34 14.48
CA THR A 12 -15.06 4.70 14.61
C THR A 12 -13.54 4.62 14.81
N PHE A 13 -12.80 5.49 14.14
CA PHE A 13 -11.37 5.60 14.37
C PHE A 13 -11.07 6.36 15.67
N GLU A 14 -10.09 5.88 16.42
CA GLU A 14 -9.59 6.50 17.64
C GLU A 14 -8.22 7.15 17.43
N ASP A 15 -7.79 7.97 18.38
CA ASP A 15 -6.43 8.53 18.37
C ASP A 15 -5.39 7.41 18.49
N GLY A 16 -4.39 7.44 17.62
CA GLY A 16 -3.38 6.39 17.52
C GLY A 16 -3.71 5.26 16.55
N ASP A 17 -4.91 5.21 15.97
CA ASP A 17 -5.23 4.23 14.93
C ASP A 17 -4.55 4.52 13.59
N MET A 18 -4.39 3.46 12.79
CA MET A 18 -4.02 3.52 11.39
C MET A 18 -5.26 3.31 10.50
N ALA A 19 -5.39 4.12 9.47
CA ALA A 19 -6.33 3.89 8.39
C ALA A 19 -5.59 3.26 7.21
N LEU A 20 -6.23 2.27 6.57
CA LEU A 20 -5.81 1.68 5.30
C LEU A 20 -6.94 1.87 4.30
N PHE A 21 -6.66 2.57 3.21
CA PHE A 21 -7.57 2.73 2.09
C PHE A 21 -7.07 1.89 0.92
N ASP A 22 -7.91 0.98 0.47
CA ASP A 22 -7.71 0.20 -0.74
C ASP A 22 -8.81 0.59 -1.72
N MET A 23 -8.43 1.36 -2.74
CA MET A 23 -9.38 2.03 -3.62
C MET A 23 -8.81 2.27 -5.01
N GLY A 24 -9.73 2.42 -5.96
CA GLY A 24 -9.45 2.54 -7.37
C GLY A 24 -10.52 3.34 -8.08
N ALA A 25 -10.24 3.74 -9.31
CA ALA A 25 -11.21 4.38 -10.18
C ALA A 25 -11.12 3.76 -11.56
N GLU A 26 -12.25 3.71 -12.26
CA GLU A 26 -12.31 3.25 -13.64
C GLU A 26 -12.63 4.40 -14.59
N TYR A 27 -11.85 4.47 -15.67
CA TYR A 27 -12.01 5.46 -16.72
C TYR A 27 -11.68 4.85 -18.09
N ASN A 28 -12.62 4.92 -19.03
CA ASN A 28 -12.48 4.41 -20.39
C ASN A 28 -11.98 2.94 -20.45
N PHE A 29 -12.50 2.07 -19.57
CA PHE A 29 -12.07 0.67 -19.42
C PHE A 29 -10.64 0.45 -18.88
N TYR A 30 -9.99 1.50 -18.37
CA TYR A 30 -8.75 1.40 -17.60
C TYR A 30 -9.06 1.57 -16.11
N GLY A 31 -8.58 0.64 -15.30
CA GLY A 31 -8.67 0.71 -13.84
C GLY A 31 -7.39 1.27 -13.22
N SER A 32 -7.54 2.02 -12.14
CA SER A 32 -6.47 2.28 -11.18
C SER A 32 -6.71 1.46 -9.92
N ASP A 33 -5.64 1.08 -9.24
CA ASP A 33 -5.68 0.34 -7.98
C ASP A 33 -4.59 0.92 -7.07
N ILE A 34 -5.01 1.47 -5.92
CA ILE A 34 -4.16 2.24 -5.01
C ILE A 34 -4.49 1.83 -3.58
N THR A 35 -3.47 1.32 -2.88
CA THR A 35 -3.52 1.12 -1.44
C THR A 35 -2.68 2.19 -0.73
N CYS A 36 -3.25 2.91 0.25
CA CYS A 36 -2.51 3.85 1.09
C CYS A 36 -2.83 3.63 2.58
N SER A 37 -1.80 3.74 3.42
CA SER A 37 -1.91 3.57 4.87
C SER A 37 -1.34 4.78 5.58
N PHE A 38 -2.08 5.34 6.55
CA PHE A 38 -1.68 6.54 7.27
C PHE A 38 -2.28 6.60 8.68
N PRO A 39 -1.62 7.28 9.63
CA PRO A 39 -2.14 7.46 10.98
C PRO A 39 -3.33 8.41 10.94
N VAL A 40 -4.42 8.04 11.61
CA VAL A 40 -5.68 8.82 11.62
C VAL A 40 -5.44 10.23 12.17
N ASN A 41 -4.57 10.36 13.18
CA ASN A 41 -4.21 11.63 13.80
C ASN A 41 -3.08 12.39 13.06
N GLY A 42 -2.61 11.87 11.93
CA GLY A 42 -1.55 12.46 11.11
C GLY A 42 -0.13 12.30 11.66
N LYS A 43 0.09 11.55 12.75
CA LYS A 43 1.41 11.31 13.35
C LYS A 43 1.67 9.83 13.58
N PHE A 44 2.74 9.32 12.98
CA PHE A 44 3.18 7.94 13.23
C PHE A 44 3.79 7.83 14.64
N ILE A 45 3.43 6.76 15.36
CA ILE A 45 4.22 6.29 16.51
C ILE A 45 5.37 5.40 16.02
N SER A 46 6.34 5.10 16.91
CA SER A 46 7.56 4.35 16.57
C SER A 46 7.28 3.05 15.81
N ASP A 47 6.32 2.26 16.29
CA ASP A 47 6.07 0.92 15.76
C ASP A 47 5.34 0.98 14.42
N GLN A 48 4.40 1.93 14.28
CA GLN A 48 3.73 2.19 13.00
C GLN A 48 4.73 2.68 11.95
N GLN A 49 5.62 3.62 12.33
CA GLN A 49 6.63 4.14 11.43
C GLN A 49 7.61 3.05 11.00
N LEU A 50 8.05 2.19 11.93
CA LEU A 50 8.93 1.08 11.64
C LEU A 50 8.31 0.15 10.59
N ILE A 51 7.05 -0.27 10.80
CA ILE A 51 6.35 -1.16 9.87
C ILE A 51 6.12 -0.47 8.52
N SER A 52 5.62 0.78 8.52
CA SER A 52 5.37 1.53 7.29
C SER A 52 6.64 1.74 6.47
N ASN A 53 7.77 2.07 7.10
CA ASN A 53 9.04 2.21 6.40
C ASN A 53 9.55 0.89 5.84
N SER A 54 9.41 -0.22 6.56
CA SER A 54 9.79 -1.55 6.06
C SER A 54 8.99 -1.92 4.80
N VAL A 55 7.68 -1.65 4.80
CA VAL A 55 6.81 -1.89 3.64
C VAL A 55 7.16 -0.95 2.48
N LEU A 56 7.45 0.33 2.78
CA LEU A 56 7.84 1.32 1.76
C LEU A 56 9.16 0.93 1.08
N ASN A 57 10.17 0.52 1.86
CA ASN A 57 11.44 0.06 1.31
C ASN A 57 11.24 -1.16 0.40
N ALA A 58 10.43 -2.12 0.84
CA ALA A 58 10.13 -3.32 0.04
C ALA A 58 9.41 -2.97 -1.28
N HIS A 59 8.49 -2.00 -1.23
CA HIS A 59 7.82 -1.47 -2.42
C HIS A 59 8.82 -0.81 -3.38
N ASP A 60 9.68 0.07 -2.88
CA ASP A 60 10.64 0.82 -3.70
C ASP A 60 11.67 -0.11 -4.35
N ASP A 61 12.11 -1.15 -3.65
CA ASP A 61 13.00 -2.19 -4.18
C ASP A 61 12.36 -2.93 -5.38
N VAL A 62 11.08 -3.31 -5.25
CA VAL A 62 10.33 -3.97 -6.34
C VAL A 62 10.18 -3.05 -7.53
N ILE A 63 9.81 -1.78 -7.30
CA ILE A 63 9.69 -0.78 -8.38
C ILE A 63 11.02 -0.58 -9.11
N SER A 64 12.15 -0.52 -8.37
CA SER A 64 13.48 -0.37 -8.96
C SER A 64 13.89 -1.53 -9.89
N THR A 65 13.30 -2.71 -9.66
CA THR A 65 13.57 -3.93 -10.41
C THR A 65 12.71 -4.04 -11.68
N MET A 66 11.61 -3.29 -11.78
CA MET A 66 10.64 -3.37 -12.87
C MET A 66 11.21 -2.85 -14.19
N LYS A 67 11.54 -3.76 -15.11
CA LYS A 67 12.05 -3.46 -16.46
C LYS A 67 11.79 -4.60 -17.45
N PRO A 68 11.85 -4.36 -18.78
CA PRO A 68 11.68 -5.42 -19.77
C PRO A 68 12.63 -6.60 -19.54
N GLY A 69 12.09 -7.82 -19.64
CA GLY A 69 12.84 -9.06 -19.48
C GLY A 69 12.94 -9.62 -18.05
N VAL A 70 12.44 -8.89 -17.04
CA VAL A 70 12.35 -9.40 -15.66
C VAL A 70 11.05 -10.19 -15.48
N ASN A 71 11.14 -11.37 -14.85
CA ASN A 71 9.97 -12.18 -14.52
C ASN A 71 9.25 -11.63 -13.27
N TRP A 72 7.92 -11.59 -13.30
CA TRP A 72 7.11 -11.19 -12.15
C TRP A 72 7.39 -11.99 -10.87
N VAL A 73 7.68 -13.28 -10.98
CA VAL A 73 8.01 -14.13 -9.82
C VAL A 73 9.28 -13.67 -9.13
N ASP A 74 10.26 -13.17 -9.90
CA ASP A 74 11.51 -12.67 -9.34
C ASP A 74 11.28 -11.35 -8.58
N MET A 75 10.41 -10.47 -9.11
CA MET A 75 9.96 -9.26 -8.40
C MET A 75 9.24 -9.60 -7.09
N HIS A 76 8.35 -10.59 -7.10
CA HIS A 76 7.66 -11.04 -5.88
C HIS A 76 8.63 -11.59 -4.82
N LYS A 77 9.71 -12.26 -5.24
CA LYS A 77 10.75 -12.77 -4.32
C LYS A 77 11.64 -11.67 -3.75
N CYS A 78 11.89 -10.57 -4.48
CA CYS A 78 12.63 -9.42 -3.96
C CYS A 78 11.99 -8.87 -2.66
N LEU A 79 10.66 -8.91 -2.57
CA LEU A 79 9.91 -8.51 -1.38
C LEU A 79 10.26 -9.33 -0.12
N ALA A 80 10.67 -10.58 -0.27
CA ALA A 80 10.93 -11.49 0.84
C ALA A 80 12.28 -11.24 1.56
N VAL A 81 13.12 -10.34 1.06
CA VAL A 81 14.49 -10.11 1.58
C VAL A 81 14.54 -9.08 2.70
N VAL A 82 13.42 -8.45 3.08
CA VAL A 82 13.36 -7.44 4.17
C VAL A 82 13.34 -8.08 5.58
N GLY A 83 13.98 -9.25 5.75
CA GLY A 83 13.96 -10.03 6.99
C GLY A 83 15.14 -10.97 7.17
N ALA A 84 16.36 -10.53 6.82
CA ALA A 84 17.61 -11.20 7.19
C ALA A 84 18.54 -10.22 7.93
#